data_AF-A0A436CE98-F1
#
_entry.id   AF-A0A436CE98-F1
#
_cell.length_a   1.000
_cell.length_b   1.000
_cell.length_c   1.000
_cell.angle_alpha   90.00
_cell.angle_beta   90.00
_cell.angle_gamma   90.00
#
_symmetry.space_group_name_H-M   'P 1'
#
loop_
_entity.id
_entity.type
_entity.pdbx_description
1 polymer ?
#
loop_
_entity_poly.entity_id
_entity_poly.type
_entity_poly.pdbx_seq_one_letter_code
_entity_poly.pdbx_strand_id
1 'polypeptide(L)' 'ALAGATPYLRLISLAAGGAYLARGALADQGRIPLCRFFAENLLGEVSALRARVIDGAESLAAAGKTLISA' A
#
# COMPACT_ATOMS: atom_id res chain seq x y z
N ALA A 1 3.61 -10.42 15.20
CA ALA A 1 4.46 -9.99 14.07
C ALA A 1 3.80 -10.13 12.68
N LEU A 2 2.70 -10.90 12.49
CA LEU A 2 2.12 -11.12 11.15
C LEU A 2 1.05 -10.10 10.70
N ALA A 3 0.54 -9.25 11.61
CA ALA A 3 -0.56 -8.32 11.35
C ALA A 3 -0.29 -7.33 10.19
N GLY A 4 0.96 -6.85 10.11
CA GLY A 4 1.38 -5.83 9.15
C GLY A 4 1.90 -6.39 7.82
N ALA A 5 2.12 -7.70 7.70
CA ALA A 5 2.83 -8.27 6.54
C ALA A 5 2.08 -8.05 5.22
N THR A 6 0.78 -8.38 5.18
CA THR A 6 -0.07 -8.18 4.00
C THR A 6 -0.23 -6.71 3.61
N PRO A 7 -0.60 -5.78 4.52
CA PRO A 7 -0.69 -4.37 4.15
C PRO A 7 0.68 -3.78 3.76
N TYR A 8 1.77 -4.26 4.36
CA TYR A 8 3.12 -3.85 3.97
C TYR A 8 3.50 -4.29 2.56
N LEU A 9 3.22 -5.55 2.20
CA LEU A 9 3.50 -6.05 0.85
C LEU A 9 2.79 -5.22 -0.23
N ARG A 10 1.51 -4.88 -0.01
CA ARG A 10 0.77 -4.00 -0.93
C ARG A 10 1.35 -2.59 -0.96
N LEU A 11 1.68 -2.04 0.21
CA LEU A 11 2.28 -0.70 0.33
C LEU A 11 3.57 -0.60 -0.49
N ILE A 12 4.50 -1.53 -0.28
CA ILE A 12 5.80 -1.47 -0.96
C ILE A 12 5.65 -1.71 -2.46
N SER A 13 4.71 -2.56 -2.87
CA SER A 13 4.38 -2.79 -4.28
C SER A 13 3.88 -1.52 -4.96
N LEU A 14 2.99 -0.76 -4.30
CA LEU A 14 2.47 0.51 -4.83
C LEU A 14 3.54 1.59 -4.88
N ALA A 15 4.33 1.74 -3.80
CA ALA A 15 5.40 2.74 -3.73
C ALA A 15 6.49 2.48 -4.77
N ALA A 16 6.99 1.24 -4.85
CA ALA A 16 8.00 0.87 -5.84
C ALA A 16 7.44 0.96 -7.27
N GLY A 17 6.22 0.45 -7.50
CA GLY A 17 5.54 0.53 -8.80
C GLY A 17 5.40 1.96 -9.30
N GLY A 18 4.96 2.89 -8.45
CA GLY A 18 4.90 4.31 -8.76
C GLY A 18 6.26 4.91 -9.12
N ALA A 19 7.31 4.57 -8.37
CA ALA A 19 8.68 5.03 -8.66
C ALA A 19 9.20 4.51 -10.01
N TYR A 20 8.92 3.25 -10.38
CA TYR A 20 9.28 2.72 -11.70
C TYR A 20 8.47 3.33 -12.84
N LEU A 21 7.18 3.59 -12.62
CA LEU A 21 6.33 4.28 -13.61
C LEU A 21 6.81 5.72 -13.86
N ALA A 22 7.15 6.45 -12.80
CA ALA A 22 7.71 7.79 -12.91
C ALA A 22 9.04 7.79 -13.68
N ARG A 23 9.94 6.85 -13.38
CA ARG A 23 11.17 6.67 -14.17
C ARG A 23 10.88 6.35 -15.64
N GLY A 24 9.87 5.52 -15.92
CA GLY A 24 9.43 5.23 -17.28
C GLY A 24 8.94 6.49 -18.00
N ALA A 25 8.16 7.34 -17.33
CA ALA A 25 7.66 8.59 -17.90
C ALA A 25 8.77 9.65 -18.13
N LEU A 26 9.83 9.64 -17.31
CA LEU A 26 11.01 10.49 -17.54
C LEU A 26 11.82 10.05 -18.76
N ALA A 27 11.85 8.75 -19.05
CA ALA A 27 12.55 8.20 -20.22
C ALA A 27 11.74 8.28 -21.53
N ASP A 28 10.41 8.20 -21.43
CA ASP A 28 9.49 8.22 -22.58
C ASP A 28 8.20 8.96 -22.20
N GLN A 29 7.99 10.13 -22.82
CA GLN A 29 6.81 10.97 -22.56
C GLN A 29 5.50 10.28 -22.92
N GLY A 30 5.50 9.28 -23.81
CA GLY A 30 4.32 8.47 -24.12
C GLY A 30 3.76 7.71 -22.90
N ARG A 31 4.56 7.56 -21.83
CA ARG A 31 4.16 6.87 -20.59
C ARG A 31 3.59 7.79 -19.51
N ILE A 32 3.61 9.11 -19.72
CA ILE A 32 3.08 10.09 -18.76
C ILE A 32 1.61 9.80 -18.39
N PRO A 33 0.68 9.51 -19.33
CA PRO A 33 -0.72 9.23 -18.97
C PRO A 33 -0.87 8.04 -18.03
N LEU A 34 -0.09 6.98 -18.24
CA LEU A 34 -0.10 5.79 -17.39
C LEU A 34 0.44 6.09 -15.98
N CYS A 35 1.56 6.80 -15.90
CA CYS A 35 2.14 7.21 -14.62
C CYS A 35 1.16 8.10 -13.83
N ARG A 36 0.51 9.04 -14.51
CA ARG A 36 -0.48 9.95 -13.91
C ARG A 36 -1.71 9.19 -13.42
N PHE A 37 -2.27 8.30 -14.22
CA PHE A 37 -3.38 7.45 -13.82
C PHE A 37 -3.06 6.68 -12.53
N PHE A 38 -1.88 6.03 -12.49
CA PHE A 38 -1.45 5.28 -11.32
C PHE A 38 -1.30 6.18 -10.07
N ALA A 39 -0.67 7.34 -10.22
CA ALA A 39 -0.45 8.28 -9.12
C ALA A 39 -1.77 8.82 -8.55
N GLU A 40 -2.72 9.19 -9.41
CA GLU A 40 -3.99 9.78 -9.00
C GLU A 40 -4.97 8.75 -8.42
N ASN A 41 -4.94 7.50 -8.87
CA ASN A 41 -5.98 6.52 -8.52
C ASN A 41 -5.51 5.42 -7.56
N LEU A 42 -4.22 5.07 -7.55
CA LEU A 42 -3.71 3.92 -6.78
C LEU A 42 -2.74 4.33 -5.68
N LEU A 43 -1.85 5.30 -5.95
CA LEU A 43 -0.76 5.62 -5.02
C LEU A 43 -1.27 6.18 -3.68
N GLY A 44 -2.43 6.84 -3.67
CA GLY A 44 -3.06 7.35 -2.44
C GLY A 44 -3.36 6.28 -1.38
N GLU A 45 -3.52 5.01 -1.78
CA GLU A 45 -3.74 3.90 -0.83
C GLU A 45 -2.58 3.71 0.16
N VAL A 46 -1.36 4.12 -0.20
CA VAL A 46 -0.14 3.96 0.60
C VAL A 46 -0.29 4.55 2.00
N SER A 47 -0.95 5.71 2.14
CA SER A 47 -1.15 6.36 3.45
C SER A 47 -1.99 5.50 4.40
N ALA A 48 -3.10 4.94 3.90
CA ALA A 48 -3.97 4.09 4.70
C ALA A 48 -3.30 2.74 5.02
N LEU A 49 -2.56 2.17 4.06
CA LEU A 49 -1.79 0.94 4.29
C LEU A 49 -0.70 1.15 5.35
N ARG A 50 -0.02 2.31 5.34
CA ARG A 50 0.99 2.66 6.34
C ARG A 50 0.40 2.68 7.75
N ALA A 51 -0.74 3.33 7.93
CA ALA A 51 -1.44 3.37 9.22
C ALA A 51 -1.77 1.95 9.72
N ARG A 52 -2.24 1.06 8.84
CA ARG A 52 -2.50 -0.34 9.20
C ARG A 52 -1.22 -1.09 9.61
N VAL A 53 -0.09 -0.83 8.94
CA VAL A 53 1.19 -1.46 9.24
C VAL A 53 1.72 -1.03 10.61
N ILE A 54 1.65 0.26 10.92
CA ILE A 54 2.27 0.84 12.12
C ILE A 54 1.33 0.74 13.33
N ASP A 55 0.05 1.03 13.15
CA ASP A 55 -0.91 1.25 14.24
C ASP A 55 -1.94 0.11 14.37
N GLY A 56 -2.04 -0.79 13.39
CA GLY A 56 -3.14 -1.78 13.29
C GLY A 56 -3.03 -3.01 14.20
N ALA A 57 -1.92 -3.19 14.92
CA ALA A 57 -1.66 -4.41 15.69
C ALA A 57 -2.66 -4.62 16.85
N GLU A 58 -3.00 -3.55 17.58
CA GLU A 58 -3.90 -3.63 18.73
C GLU A 58 -5.33 -4.00 18.31
N SER A 59 -5.84 -3.36 17.25
CA SER A 59 -7.17 -3.66 16.70
C SER A 59 -7.27 -5.12 16.24
N LEU A 60 -6.22 -5.68 15.63
CA LEU A 60 -6.21 -7.09 15.23
C LEU A 60 -6.23 -8.03 16.45
N ALA A 61 -5.43 -7.72 17.47
CA ALA A 61 -5.39 -8.53 18.70
C ALA A 61 -6.75 -8.55 19.41
N ALA A 62 -7.44 -7.40 19.47
CA ALA A 62 -8.79 -7.31 20.01
C ALA A 62 -9.78 -8.18 19.23
N ALA A 63 -9.81 -8.06 17.89
CA ALA A 63 -10.69 -8.85 17.05
C ALA A 63 -10.41 -10.36 17.14
N GLY A 64 -9.13 -10.75 17.19
CA GLY A 64 -8.72 -12.14 17.32
C GLY A 64 -9.20 -12.80 18.62
N LYS A 65 -9.22 -12.05 19.74
CA LYS A 65 -9.76 -12.56 21.00
C LYS A 65 -11.24 -12.94 20.87
N THR A 66 -12.05 -12.09 20.26
CA THR A 66 -13.49 -12.34 20.04
C THR A 66 -13.73 -13.60 19.21
N LEU A 67 -12.93 -13.83 18.17
CA LEU A 67 -13.07 -14.99 17.29
C LEU A 67 -12.73 -16.32 17.96
N ILE A 68 -11.81 -16.32 18.94
CA ILE A 68 -11.36 -17.54 19.63
C ILE A 68 -12.24 -17.82 20.86
N SER A 69 -12.95 -16.81 21.38
CA SER A 69 -13.87 -16.95 22.51
C SER A 69 -15.31 -17.33 22.13
N ALA A 70 -15.62 -17.41 20.84
CA ALA A 70 -16.92 -17.81 20.30
C ALA A 70 -16.92 -19.30 19.94
#